data_AF-W8AMT4-F1
#
_entry.id   AF-W8AMT4-F1
#
_cell.length_a   1.000
_cell.length_b   1.000
_cell.length_c   1.000
_cell.angle_alpha   90.00
_cell.angle_beta   90.00
_cell.angle_gamma   90.00
#
_symmetry.space_group_name_H-M   'P 1'
#
loop_
_entity.id
_entity.type
_entity.pdbx_description
1 polymer ?
#
loop_
_entity_poly.entity_id
_entity_poly.type
_entity_poly.pdbx_seq_one_letter_code
_entity_poly.pdbx_strand_id
1 'polypeptide(L)'
;MGTKSPGGPQRCRLILQRCLAIQLSKPGHTPEDFWMYDSGYMIFQNFLAANAQCWWNAPLTAATRALKYAGHVAPGMLLVTAEPCALEVLRGAYARSVLKPPATYVISSVGDIDDCIVTPTVQGQFTPLPEALCDVIMDLTSEGHSATIENVRIKLSIRFPHMTPPATEVIYDTLAQLMQEQKIYQTSKGYFIFTPE
;
A
#
# COMPACT_ATOMS: atom_id res chain seq x y z
N MET A 1 -13.67 -15.50 -24.21
CA MET A 1 -12.95 -16.35 -23.24
C MET A 1 -11.92 -15.49 -22.52
N GLY A 2 -12.26 -14.98 -21.34
CA GLY A 2 -11.36 -14.17 -20.52
C GLY A 2 -10.60 -15.06 -19.54
N THR A 3 -9.28 -15.04 -19.61
CA THR A 3 -8.39 -15.72 -18.68
C THR A 3 -8.52 -15.08 -17.29
N LYS A 4 -9.26 -15.74 -16.39
CA LYS A 4 -9.24 -15.38 -14.97
C LYS A 4 -7.89 -15.77 -14.41
N SER A 5 -7.00 -14.80 -14.23
CA SER A 5 -5.76 -14.96 -13.46
C SER A 5 -6.12 -15.50 -12.06
N PRO A 6 -5.49 -16.59 -11.55
CA PRO A 6 -5.91 -17.23 -10.30
C PRO A 6 -5.46 -16.50 -9.01
N GLY A 7 -5.21 -15.19 -9.05
CA GLY A 7 -4.50 -14.46 -8.00
C GLY A 7 -5.13 -13.14 -7.56
N GLY A 8 -6.46 -13.01 -7.65
CA GLY A 8 -7.16 -11.78 -7.29
C GLY A 8 -7.12 -11.42 -5.78
N PRO A 9 -7.71 -10.28 -5.38
CA PRO A 9 -7.79 -9.77 -4.00
C PRO A 9 -8.35 -10.76 -2.95
N GLN A 10 -8.95 -11.86 -3.39
CA GLN A 10 -9.35 -12.99 -2.55
C GLN A 10 -8.17 -13.72 -1.91
N ARG A 11 -7.00 -13.76 -2.57
CA ARG A 11 -5.80 -14.45 -2.03
C ARG A 11 -5.23 -13.72 -0.81
N CYS A 12 -5.17 -12.39 -0.84
CA CYS A 12 -4.71 -11.60 0.31
C CYS A 12 -5.66 -11.75 1.51
N ARG A 13 -6.98 -11.78 1.27
CA ARG A 13 -7.98 -11.99 2.33
C ARG A 13 -7.85 -13.37 2.98
N LEU A 14 -7.63 -14.42 2.18
CA LEU A 14 -7.41 -15.79 2.70
C LEU A 14 -6.08 -15.94 3.45
N ILE A 15 -5.04 -15.20 3.05
CA ILE A 15 -3.76 -15.18 3.77
C ILE A 15 -3.97 -14.60 5.17
N LEU A 16 -4.68 -13.47 5.28
CA LEU A 16 -4.91 -12.80 6.57
C LEU A 16 -5.75 -13.63 7.54
N GLN A 17 -6.72 -14.41 7.06
CA GLN A 17 -7.51 -15.33 7.90
C GLN A 17 -6.71 -16.51 8.50
N ARG A 18 -5.44 -16.68 8.11
CA ARG A 18 -4.52 -17.69 8.65
C ARG A 18 -3.17 -17.08 9.04
N CYS A 19 -3.20 -15.80 9.42
CA CYS A 19 -2.05 -15.07 9.91
C CYS A 19 -2.10 -14.97 11.43
N LEU A 20 -0.91 -15.12 12.02
CA LEU A 20 -0.65 -14.77 13.40
C LEU A 20 -0.04 -13.36 13.43
N ALA A 21 -0.65 -12.46 14.19
CA ALA A 21 -0.14 -11.14 14.46
C ALA A 21 0.74 -11.16 15.71
N ILE A 22 1.97 -10.67 15.59
CA ILE A 22 2.92 -10.52 16.69
C ILE A 22 3.12 -9.02 16.90
N GLN A 23 2.58 -8.48 17.99
CA GLN A 23 2.77 -7.08 18.36
C GLN A 23 4.14 -6.91 19.02
N LEU A 24 4.94 -6.04 18.43
CA LEU A 24 6.26 -5.68 18.91
C LEU A 24 6.26 -4.22 19.37
N SER A 25 7.05 -3.94 20.40
CA SER A 25 7.37 -2.59 20.83
C SER A 25 8.87 -2.47 21.08
N LYS A 26 9.40 -1.25 20.95
CA LYS A 26 10.80 -0.95 21.18
C LYS A 26 10.92 -0.12 22.46
N PRO A 27 11.36 -0.72 23.59
CA PRO A 27 11.38 0.00 24.86
C PRO A 27 12.37 1.17 24.79
N GLY A 28 11.99 2.30 25.39
CA GLY A 28 12.81 3.52 25.42
C GLY A 28 12.81 4.33 24.13
N HIS A 29 12.01 3.94 23.13
CA HIS A 29 11.84 4.71 21.90
C HIS A 29 10.50 5.43 21.85
N THR A 30 10.53 6.70 21.46
CA THR A 30 9.34 7.49 21.19
C THR A 30 8.91 7.30 19.73
N PRO A 31 7.66 7.65 19.35
CA PRO A 31 7.25 7.68 17.95
C PRO A 31 8.14 8.58 17.08
N GLU A 32 8.81 9.57 17.66
CA GLU A 32 9.73 10.47 16.96
C GLU A 32 11.05 9.81 16.57
N ASP A 33 11.35 8.61 17.09
CA ASP A 33 12.57 7.88 16.73
C ASP A 33 12.46 7.13 15.40
N PHE A 34 11.35 7.29 14.67
CA PHE A 34 11.10 6.72 13.34
C PHE A 34 11.30 5.18 13.26
N TRP A 35 11.34 4.49 14.39
CA TRP A 35 11.51 3.02 14.44
C TRP A 35 10.33 2.28 13.79
N MET A 36 9.18 2.95 13.65
CA MET A 36 8.03 2.45 12.90
C MET A 36 8.30 2.22 11.40
N TYR A 37 9.39 2.79 10.86
CA TYR A 37 9.84 2.63 9.49
C TYR A 37 10.91 1.53 9.33
N ASP A 38 11.26 0.82 10.41
CA ASP A 38 12.10 -0.35 10.31
C ASP A 38 11.47 -1.35 9.33
N SER A 39 12.29 -1.89 8.42
CA SER A 39 11.80 -2.85 7.43
C SER A 39 11.20 -4.07 8.12
N GLY A 40 9.88 -4.26 7.98
CA GLY A 40 9.17 -5.40 8.58
C GLY A 40 9.77 -6.77 8.19
N TYR A 41 10.37 -6.86 7.00
CA TYR A 41 11.08 -8.07 6.59
C TYR A 41 12.38 -8.30 7.37
N MET A 42 13.12 -7.24 7.69
CA MET A 42 14.30 -7.35 8.57
C MET A 42 13.89 -7.75 10.00
N ILE A 43 12.80 -7.18 10.51
CA ILE A 43 12.22 -7.58 11.81
C ILE A 43 11.87 -9.06 11.80
N PHE A 44 11.24 -9.56 10.73
CA PHE A 44 10.96 -10.98 10.54
C PHE A 44 12.22 -11.84 10.53
N GLN A 45 13.27 -11.45 9.79
CA GLN A 45 14.52 -12.21 9.77
C GLN A 45 15.18 -12.28 11.16
N ASN A 46 15.18 -11.17 11.91
CA ASN A 46 15.67 -11.14 13.28
C ASN A 46 14.83 -12.00 14.22
N PHE A 47 13.51 -12.03 14.03
CA PHE A 47 12.60 -12.93 14.75
C PHE A 47 12.96 -14.41 14.51
N LEU A 48 13.19 -14.78 13.24
CA LEU A 48 13.59 -16.13 12.87
C LEU A 48 14.94 -16.49 13.48
N ALA A 49 15.93 -15.59 13.39
CA ALA A 49 17.27 -15.82 13.94
C ALA A 49 17.22 -16.05 15.46
N ALA A 50 16.45 -15.24 16.19
CA ALA A 50 16.31 -15.37 17.64
C ALA A 50 15.73 -16.73 18.05
N ASN A 51 14.70 -17.23 17.34
CA ASN A 51 14.00 -18.47 17.69
C ASN A 51 14.63 -19.74 17.06
N ALA A 52 15.40 -19.62 15.98
CA ALA A 52 16.14 -20.72 15.37
C ALA A 52 17.27 -21.27 16.28
N GLN A 53 17.73 -20.47 17.24
CA GLN A 53 18.75 -20.83 18.23
C GLN A 53 18.19 -21.55 19.47
N CYS A 54 16.88 -21.81 19.55
CA CYS A 54 16.26 -22.54 20.66
C CYS A 54 16.48 -24.06 20.54
N TRP A 55 17.74 -24.52 20.54
CA TRP A 55 18.12 -25.92 20.25
C TRP A 55 17.51 -26.97 21.18
N TRP A 56 17.12 -26.58 22.39
CA TRP A 56 16.43 -27.44 23.35
C TRP A 56 14.94 -27.67 23.03
N ASN A 57 14.37 -26.91 22.10
CA ASN A 57 12.96 -26.98 21.70
C ASN A 57 12.85 -27.22 20.19
N ALA A 58 13.09 -28.46 19.79
CA ALA A 58 13.04 -28.88 18.38
C ALA A 58 11.70 -28.53 17.67
N PRO A 59 10.51 -28.68 18.31
CA PRO A 59 9.26 -28.22 17.71
C PRO A 59 9.27 -26.73 17.37
N LEU A 60 9.75 -25.87 18.28
CA LEU A 60 9.81 -24.42 18.03
C LEU A 60 10.80 -24.08 16.92
N THR A 61 11.96 -24.71 16.88
CA THR A 61 12.94 -24.50 15.80
C THR A 61 12.37 -24.94 14.44
N ALA A 62 11.67 -26.08 14.38
CA ALA A 62 11.03 -26.55 13.15
C ALA A 62 9.88 -25.61 12.71
N ALA A 63 9.03 -25.19 13.66
CA ALA A 63 7.95 -24.25 13.40
C ALA A 63 8.49 -22.90 12.89
N THR A 64 9.56 -22.39 13.51
CA THR A 64 10.24 -21.15 13.10
C THR A 64 10.72 -21.22 11.65
N ARG A 65 11.33 -22.34 11.23
CA ARG A 65 11.78 -22.53 9.83
C ARG A 65 10.62 -22.61 8.83
N ALA A 66 9.43 -23.01 9.27
CA ALA A 66 8.25 -23.11 8.44
C ALA A 66 7.48 -21.78 8.30
N LEU A 67 7.81 -20.76 9.10
CA LEU A 67 7.17 -19.45 9.05
C LEU A 67 7.44 -18.76 7.71
N LYS A 68 6.41 -18.09 7.20
CA LYS A 68 6.45 -17.23 6.04
C LYS A 68 6.07 -15.82 6.45
N TYR A 69 6.78 -14.85 5.90
CA TYR A 69 6.45 -13.44 6.05
C TYR A 69 5.16 -13.13 5.29
N ALA A 70 4.12 -12.70 5.99
CA ALA A 70 2.87 -12.26 5.38
C ALA A 70 2.82 -10.74 5.21
N GLY A 71 3.54 -9.99 6.04
CA GLY A 71 3.59 -8.55 6.00
C GLY A 71 3.94 -7.94 7.35
N HIS A 72 3.82 -6.62 7.43
CA HIS A 72 3.85 -5.89 8.69
C HIS A 72 2.90 -4.70 8.60
N VAL A 73 2.42 -4.24 9.75
CA VAL A 73 1.66 -3.01 9.91
C VAL A 73 2.42 -2.12 10.88
N ALA A 74 2.77 -0.92 10.45
CA ALA A 74 3.41 0.05 11.32
C ALA A 74 2.38 0.68 12.28
N PRO A 75 2.71 0.88 13.57
CA PRO A 75 3.97 0.54 14.22
C PRO A 75 3.98 -0.89 14.82
N GLY A 76 5.01 -1.67 14.47
CA GLY A 76 5.42 -2.84 15.26
C GLY A 76 4.57 -4.11 15.15
N MET A 77 3.59 -4.20 14.26
CA MET A 77 2.85 -5.46 14.09
C MET A 77 3.47 -6.30 12.97
N LEU A 78 4.03 -7.46 13.33
CA LEU A 78 4.57 -8.43 12.40
C LEU A 78 3.52 -9.51 12.07
N LEU A 79 3.25 -9.74 10.79
CA LEU A 79 2.30 -10.75 10.33
C LEU A 79 3.06 -11.97 9.77
N VAL A 80 2.81 -13.13 10.37
CA VAL A 80 3.41 -14.40 9.94
C VAL A 80 2.34 -15.42 9.61
N THR A 81 2.65 -16.33 8.70
CA THR A 81 1.77 -17.46 8.37
C THR A 81 2.58 -18.74 8.23
N ALA A 82 1.96 -19.89 8.50
CA ALA A 82 2.54 -21.21 8.35
C ALA A 82 1.42 -22.26 8.33
N GLU A 83 1.79 -23.53 8.24
CA GLU A 83 0.86 -24.64 8.50
C GLU A 83 0.28 -24.52 9.93
N PRO A 84 -0.99 -24.90 10.17
CA PRO A 84 -1.67 -24.72 11.46
C PRO A 84 -0.87 -25.26 12.65
N CYS A 85 -0.26 -26.44 12.51
CA CYS A 85 0.56 -27.04 13.56
C CYS A 85 1.77 -26.18 13.97
N ALA A 86 2.39 -25.48 13.01
CA ALA A 86 3.51 -24.59 13.30
C ALA A 86 3.05 -23.33 14.05
N LEU A 87 1.88 -22.79 13.69
CA LEU A 87 1.29 -21.65 14.40
C LEU A 87 0.89 -22.02 15.84
N GLU A 88 0.36 -23.22 16.08
CA GLU A 88 0.08 -23.73 17.44
C GLU A 88 1.35 -23.81 18.30
N VAL A 89 2.47 -24.26 17.71
CA VAL A 89 3.76 -24.28 18.42
C VAL A 89 4.20 -22.87 18.80
N LEU A 90 3.99 -21.87 17.93
CA LEU A 90 4.28 -20.47 18.26
C LEU A 90 3.38 -19.95 19.39
N ARG A 91 2.06 -20.19 19.33
CA ARG A 91 1.12 -19.79 20.40
C ARG A 91 1.54 -20.40 21.74
N GLY A 92 1.85 -21.70 21.75
CA GLY A 92 2.34 -22.39 22.94
C GLY A 92 3.67 -21.85 23.44
N ALA A 93 4.59 -21.49 22.54
CA ALA A 93 5.87 -20.88 22.92
C ALA A 93 5.69 -19.50 23.55
N TYR A 94 4.79 -18.68 23.00
CA TYR A 94 4.45 -17.38 23.58
C TYR A 94 3.77 -17.53 24.96
N ALA A 95 2.78 -18.42 25.08
CA ALA A 95 2.06 -18.67 26.33
C ALA A 95 2.97 -19.16 27.47
N ARG A 96 4.07 -19.84 27.15
CA ARG A 96 5.10 -20.27 28.11
C ARG A 96 6.25 -19.27 28.28
N SER A 97 6.17 -18.10 27.67
CA SER A 97 7.21 -17.06 27.69
C SER A 97 8.58 -17.56 27.18
N VAL A 98 8.59 -18.52 26.26
CA VAL A 98 9.84 -19.04 25.64
C VAL A 98 10.02 -18.57 24.19
N LEU A 99 9.05 -17.87 23.63
CA LEU A 99 9.16 -17.21 22.33
C LEU A 99 10.03 -15.95 22.45
N LYS A 100 11.09 -15.86 21.65
CA LYS A 100 12.06 -14.77 21.75
C LYS A 100 11.68 -13.61 20.83
N PRO A 101 11.75 -12.35 21.31
CA PRO A 101 11.61 -11.20 20.44
C PRO A 101 12.79 -11.06 19.46
N PRO A 102 12.62 -10.33 18.35
CA PRO A 102 13.74 -9.79 17.58
C PRO A 102 14.64 -8.91 18.45
N ALA A 103 15.92 -8.76 18.07
CA ALA A 103 16.85 -7.89 18.78
C ALA A 103 16.30 -6.45 18.88
N THR A 104 16.43 -5.83 20.07
CA THR A 104 15.93 -4.48 20.43
C THR A 104 14.41 -4.35 20.60
N TYR A 105 13.64 -5.40 20.31
CA TYR A 105 12.18 -5.41 20.47
C TYR A 105 11.74 -6.21 21.70
N VAL A 106 10.50 -6.01 22.11
CA VAL A 106 9.77 -6.90 23.04
C VAL A 106 8.46 -7.35 22.39
N ILE A 107 8.04 -8.60 22.65
CA ILE A 107 6.74 -9.10 22.21
C ILE A 107 5.70 -8.67 23.23
N SER A 108 4.80 -7.79 22.83
CA SER A 108 3.71 -7.29 23.68
C SER A 108 2.51 -8.22 23.65
N SER A 109 2.16 -8.76 22.47
CA SER A 109 1.07 -9.72 22.31
C SER A 109 1.26 -10.59 21.08
N VAL A 110 0.61 -11.75 21.08
CA VAL A 110 0.48 -12.65 19.93
C VAL A 110 -0.99 -13.01 19.81
N GLY A 111 -1.57 -12.84 18.63
CA GLY A 111 -2.99 -13.05 18.39
C GLY A 111 -3.31 -13.49 16.97
N ASP A 112 -4.48 -14.10 16.81
CA ASP A 112 -5.02 -14.49 15.51
C ASP A 112 -5.75 -13.33 14.83
N ILE A 113 -5.72 -13.31 13.50
CA ILE A 113 -6.50 -12.37 12.70
C ILE A 113 -7.75 -13.11 12.20
N ASP A 114 -8.84 -12.98 12.95
CA ASP A 114 -10.10 -13.66 12.65
C ASP A 114 -10.90 -12.93 11.56
N ASP A 115 -11.12 -11.62 11.71
CA ASP A 115 -12.02 -10.83 10.85
C ASP A 115 -11.31 -9.67 10.13
N CYS A 116 -10.56 -9.97 9.06
CA CYS A 116 -10.05 -8.93 8.17
C CYS A 116 -11.13 -8.48 7.17
N ILE A 117 -11.86 -7.41 7.54
CA ILE A 117 -12.89 -6.82 6.70
C ILE A 117 -12.26 -5.82 5.72
N VAL A 118 -12.31 -6.16 4.43
CA VAL A 118 -11.93 -5.25 3.33
C VAL A 118 -13.20 -4.81 2.62
N THR A 119 -13.58 -3.54 2.79
CA THR A 119 -14.70 -2.93 2.07
C THR A 119 -14.21 -2.43 0.72
N PRO A 120 -14.63 -3.03 -0.42
CA PRO A 120 -14.20 -2.57 -1.73
C PRO A 120 -14.81 -1.20 -2.03
N THR A 121 -13.97 -0.23 -2.39
CA THR A 121 -14.42 1.03 -2.96
C THR A 121 -14.62 0.86 -4.45
N VAL A 122 -15.81 1.20 -4.95
CA VAL A 122 -16.09 1.16 -6.40
C VAL A 122 -15.43 2.36 -7.05
N GLN A 123 -14.54 2.12 -8.01
CA GLN A 123 -14.01 3.18 -8.86
C GLN A 123 -15.14 3.69 -9.76
N GLY A 124 -15.34 5.02 -9.79
CA GLY A 124 -16.32 5.66 -10.66
C GLY A 124 -16.04 5.36 -12.15
N GLN A 125 -17.09 5.33 -12.97
CA GLN A 125 -16.98 5.06 -14.42
C GLN A 125 -16.58 6.30 -15.23
N PHE A 126 -16.54 7.48 -14.60
CA PHE A 126 -16.32 8.75 -15.27
C PHE A 126 -15.24 9.54 -14.54
N THR A 127 -14.24 10.00 -15.29
CA THR A 127 -13.33 11.05 -14.84
C THR A 127 -13.99 12.40 -15.12
N PRO A 128 -14.19 13.27 -14.12
CA PRO A 128 -14.68 14.62 -14.35
C PRO A 128 -13.77 15.38 -15.33
N LEU A 129 -14.36 16.11 -16.28
CA LEU A 129 -13.58 16.86 -17.27
C LEU A 129 -12.57 17.85 -16.67
N PRO A 130 -12.89 18.62 -15.60
CA PRO A 130 -11.91 19.51 -14.98
C PRO A 130 -10.66 18.77 -14.49
N GLU A 131 -10.82 17.61 -13.84
CA GLU A 131 -9.72 16.77 -13.36
C GLU A 131 -8.91 16.19 -14.54
N ALA A 132 -9.60 15.71 -15.58
CA ALA A 132 -8.95 15.16 -16.77
C ALA A 132 -8.12 16.21 -17.53
N LEU A 133 -8.60 17.46 -17.59
CA LEU A 133 -7.86 18.57 -18.21
C LEU A 133 -6.63 18.96 -17.38
N CYS A 134 -6.76 19.02 -16.05
CA CYS A 134 -5.60 19.24 -15.17
C CYS A 134 -4.55 18.13 -15.30
N ASP A 135 -4.95 16.85 -15.30
CA ASP A 135 -4.04 15.70 -15.50
C ASP A 135 -3.29 15.83 -16.84
N VAL A 136 -4.00 16.13 -17.92
CA VAL A 136 -3.40 16.29 -19.25
C VAL A 136 -2.46 17.49 -19.34
N ILE A 137 -2.82 18.63 -18.75
CA ILE A 137 -1.95 19.81 -18.72
C ILE A 137 -0.69 19.51 -17.91
N MET A 138 -0.81 18.83 -16.77
CA MET A 138 0.32 18.41 -15.94
C MET A 138 1.25 17.45 -16.71
N ASP A 139 0.69 16.43 -17.38
CA ASP A 139 1.46 15.49 -18.19
C ASP A 139 2.22 16.22 -19.32
N LEU A 140 1.52 17.04 -20.11
CA LEU A 140 2.13 17.77 -21.23
C LEU A 140 3.27 18.69 -20.76
N THR A 141 3.05 19.42 -19.67
CA THR A 141 4.06 20.34 -19.14
C THR A 141 5.25 19.61 -18.52
N SER A 142 5.03 18.47 -17.84
CA SER A 142 6.10 17.62 -17.30
C SER A 142 6.97 16.98 -18.39
N GLU A 143 6.37 16.69 -19.56
CA GLU A 143 7.08 16.17 -20.74
C GLU A 143 7.79 17.28 -21.54
N GLY A 144 7.64 18.55 -21.14
CA GLY A 144 8.20 19.71 -21.85
C GLY A 144 7.44 20.11 -23.12
N HIS A 145 6.23 19.56 -23.34
CA HIS A 145 5.36 19.91 -24.45
C HIS A 145 4.50 21.14 -24.12
N SER A 146 4.18 21.92 -25.16
CA SER A 146 3.25 23.04 -25.04
C SER A 146 1.83 22.52 -24.81
N ALA A 147 1.21 22.85 -23.68
CA ALA A 147 -0.18 22.51 -23.38
C ALA A 147 -1.15 23.49 -24.07
N THR A 148 -1.11 23.53 -25.40
CA THR A 148 -2.12 24.23 -26.22
C THR A 148 -3.42 23.44 -26.25
N ILE A 149 -4.53 24.07 -26.62
CA ILE A 149 -5.82 23.37 -26.65
C ILE A 149 -5.82 22.14 -27.57
N GLU A 150 -5.11 22.22 -28.70
CA GLU A 150 -5.01 21.11 -29.65
C GLU A 150 -4.25 19.93 -29.04
N ASN A 151 -3.12 20.20 -28.40
CA ASN A 151 -2.32 19.18 -27.72
C ASN A 151 -3.07 18.58 -26.53
N VAL A 152 -3.81 19.41 -25.77
CA VAL A 152 -4.68 18.97 -24.69
C VAL A 152 -5.75 18.03 -25.22
N ARG A 153 -6.43 18.38 -26.31
CA ARG A 153 -7.49 17.55 -26.91
C ARG A 153 -6.96 16.19 -27.38
N ILE A 154 -5.83 16.20 -28.08
CA ILE A 154 -5.16 14.98 -28.55
C ILE A 154 -4.80 14.09 -27.36
N LYS A 155 -4.08 14.65 -26.38
CA LYS A 155 -3.64 13.89 -25.20
C LYS A 155 -4.82 13.40 -24.35
N LEU A 156 -5.90 14.19 -24.22
CA LEU A 156 -7.13 13.80 -23.52
C LEU A 156 -7.77 12.54 -24.13
N SER A 157 -7.87 12.48 -25.47
CA SER A 157 -8.41 11.30 -26.17
C SER A 157 -7.55 10.03 -26.01
N ILE A 158 -6.23 10.20 -25.86
CA ILE A 158 -5.30 9.09 -25.67
C ILE A 158 -5.34 8.60 -24.22
N ARG A 159 -5.35 9.54 -23.26
CA ARG A 159 -5.28 9.26 -21.82
C ARG A 159 -6.59 8.73 -21.26
N PHE A 160 -7.72 9.22 -21.78
CA PHE A 160 -9.06 8.82 -21.35
C PHE A 160 -9.86 8.21 -22.51
N PRO A 161 -9.47 7.01 -23.01
CA PRO A 161 -10.09 6.40 -24.20
C PRO A 161 -11.57 6.01 -24.00
N HIS A 162 -12.03 5.94 -22.74
CA HIS A 162 -13.41 5.64 -22.38
C HIS A 162 -14.26 6.91 -22.15
N MET A 163 -13.65 8.09 -22.16
CA MET A 163 -14.39 9.35 -22.09
C MET A 163 -15.01 9.65 -23.45
N THR A 164 -16.31 9.95 -23.48
CA THR A 164 -16.94 10.51 -24.68
C THR A 164 -16.22 11.81 -25.04
N PRO A 165 -15.61 11.93 -26.24
CA PRO A 165 -14.79 13.09 -26.59
C PRO A 165 -15.59 14.39 -26.41
N PRO A 166 -15.18 15.28 -25.49
CA PRO A 166 -15.91 16.52 -25.26
C PRO A 166 -15.79 17.44 -26.47
N ALA A 167 -16.84 18.21 -26.72
CA ALA A 167 -16.82 19.26 -27.74
C ALA A 167 -15.80 20.34 -27.34
N THR A 168 -15.21 20.99 -28.35
CA THR A 168 -14.15 21.99 -28.11
C THR A 168 -14.64 23.14 -27.23
N GLU A 169 -15.89 23.57 -27.39
CA GLU A 169 -16.54 24.59 -26.56
C GLU A 169 -16.60 24.20 -25.08
N VAL A 170 -16.96 22.94 -24.78
CA VAL A 170 -17.00 22.43 -23.40
C VAL A 170 -15.60 22.40 -22.78
N ILE A 171 -14.58 22.08 -23.57
CA ILE A 171 -13.18 22.15 -23.12
C ILE A 171 -12.80 23.60 -22.79
N TYR A 172 -13.14 24.56 -23.66
CA TYR A 172 -12.87 25.98 -23.42
C TYR A 172 -13.55 26.50 -22.15
N ASP A 173 -14.85 26.22 -22.00
CA ASP A 173 -15.62 26.66 -20.83
C ASP A 173 -15.03 26.08 -19.54
N THR A 174 -14.62 24.81 -19.58
CA THR A 174 -14.00 24.15 -18.42
C THR A 174 -12.62 24.75 -18.11
N LEU A 175 -11.80 25.05 -19.13
CA LEU A 175 -10.51 25.71 -18.93
C LEU A 175 -10.69 27.13 -18.36
N ALA A 176 -11.68 27.88 -18.84
CA ALA A 176 -12.01 29.20 -18.31
C ALA A 176 -12.45 29.13 -16.84
N GLN A 177 -13.28 28.15 -16.49
CA GLN A 177 -13.66 27.89 -15.10
C GLN A 177 -12.43 27.55 -14.24
N LEU A 178 -11.56 26.65 -14.71
CA LEU A 178 -10.32 26.29 -14.00
C LEU A 178 -9.38 27.49 -13.79
N MET A 179 -9.32 28.42 -14.74
CA MET A 179 -8.58 29.67 -14.58
C MET A 179 -9.21 30.59 -13.52
N GLN A 180 -10.54 30.71 -13.50
CA GLN A 180 -11.26 31.50 -12.51
C GLN A 180 -11.06 30.93 -11.08
N GLU A 181 -11.00 29.61 -10.95
CA GLU A 181 -10.71 28.90 -9.70
C GLU A 181 -9.22 28.89 -9.33
N GLN A 182 -8.35 29.55 -10.10
CA GLN A 182 -6.89 29.60 -9.90
C GLN A 182 -6.22 28.21 -9.89
N LYS A 183 -6.83 27.22 -10.56
CA LYS A 183 -6.28 25.88 -10.73
C LYS A 183 -5.21 25.84 -11.83
N ILE A 184 -5.43 26.64 -12.88
CA ILE A 184 -4.54 26.75 -14.03
C ILE A 184 -4.34 28.21 -14.42
N TYR A 185 -3.27 28.48 -15.16
CA TYR A 185 -3.02 29.78 -15.79
C TYR A 185 -2.56 29.59 -17.23
N GLN A 186 -2.71 30.64 -18.05
CA GLN A 186 -2.35 30.61 -19.46
C GLN A 186 -1.09 31.45 -19.71
N THR A 187 -0.19 30.94 -20.56
CA THR A 187 0.98 31.65 -21.06
C THR A 187 1.06 31.55 -22.58
N SER A 188 2.08 32.16 -23.19
CA SER A 188 2.38 32.00 -24.62
C SER A 188 2.71 30.56 -25.03
N LYS A 189 3.08 29.69 -24.08
CA LYS A 189 3.41 28.28 -24.32
C LYS A 189 2.22 27.33 -24.08
N GLY A 190 1.06 27.84 -23.67
CA GLY A 190 -0.12 27.04 -23.35
C GLY A 190 -0.56 27.19 -21.88
N TYR A 191 -1.37 26.24 -21.41
CA TYR A 191 -1.90 26.18 -20.05
C TYR A 191 -0.90 25.52 -19.08
N PHE A 192 -0.91 25.93 -17.82
CA PHE A 192 -0.02 25.41 -16.77
C PHE A 192 -0.80 25.25 -15.47
N ILE A 193 -0.42 24.26 -14.66
CA ILE A 193 -1.01 24.04 -13.33
C ILE A 193 -0.46 25.06 -12.35
N PHE A 194 -1.32 25.63 -11.51
CA PHE A 194 -0.89 26.45 -10.39
C PHE A 194 -0.28 25.55 -9.31
N THR A 195 1.00 25.74 -8.99
CA THR A 195 1.69 25.05 -7.90
C THR A 195 1.76 25.95 -6.67
N PRO A 196 1.15 25.57 -5.54
CA PRO A 196 1.36 26.32 -4.30
C PRO A 196 2.83 26.21 -3.85
N GLU A 197 3.46 27.35 -3.55
CA GLU A 197 4.77 27.44 -2.89
C GLU A 197 4.68 27.09 -1.39
#